data_AF-A0A0V8J9P6-F1
#
_entry.id   AF-A0A0V8J9P6-F1
#
_cell.length_a   1.000
_cell.length_b   1.000
_cell.length_c   1.000
_cell.angle_alpha   90.00
_cell.angle_beta   90.00
_cell.angle_gamma   90.00
#
_symmetry.space_group_name_H-M   'P 1'
#
loop_
_entity.id
_entity.type
_entity.pdbx_description
1 polymer ?
#
loop_
_entity_poly.entity_id
_entity_poly.type
_entity_poly.pdbx_seq_one_letter_code
_entity_poly.pdbx_strand_id
1 'polypeptide(L)'
;MIYIYLIVVNVLAFWLMHHDKEAAKARKWRTPEKRLWLFAIIGGAAGIWAGMIQFRHKTKHTNFQIGVPLLVLVDVFIVAKYLIG
;
A
#
# COMPACT_ATOMS: atom_id res chain seq x y z
N MET A 1 4.82 -12.74 -15.73
CA MET A 1 4.13 -13.32 -14.56
C MET A 1 4.25 -12.41 -13.34
N ILE A 2 5.48 -11.99 -12.97
CA ILE A 2 5.73 -11.08 -11.83
C ILE A 2 5.00 -9.73 -11.92
N TYR A 3 4.90 -9.14 -13.12
CA TYR A 3 4.17 -7.89 -13.34
C TYR A 3 2.67 -7.99 -13.03
N ILE A 4 2.03 -9.09 -13.41
CA ILE A 4 0.60 -9.34 -13.14
C ILE A 4 0.39 -9.49 -11.63
N TYR A 5 1.27 -10.24 -10.95
CA TYR A 5 1.24 -10.37 -9.50
C TYR A 5 1.32 -9.01 -8.82
N LEU A 6 2.28 -8.16 -9.21
CA LEU A 6 2.43 -6.82 -8.66
C LEU A 6 1.21 -5.94 -8.92
N ILE A 7 0.64 -5.96 -10.13
CA ILE A 7 -0.57 -5.21 -10.45
C ILE A 7 -1.73 -5.65 -9.55
N VAL A 8 -1.95 -6.96 -9.41
CA VAL A 8 -3.04 -7.50 -8.57
C VAL A 8 -2.84 -7.11 -7.11
N VAL A 9 -1.63 -7.27 -6.56
CA VAL A 9 -1.34 -6.92 -5.17
C VAL A 9 -1.52 -5.42 -4.92
N ASN A 10 -1.09 -4.56 -5.85
CA ASN A 10 -1.28 -3.11 -5.75
C ASN A 10 -2.75 -2.69 -5.83
N VAL A 11 -3.55 -3.33 -6.70
CA VAL A 11 -5.00 -3.09 -6.78
C VAL A 11 -5.70 -3.51 -5.49
N LEU A 12 -5.38 -4.70 -4.95
CA LEU A 12 -5.92 -5.18 -3.68
C LEU A 12 -5.54 -4.25 -2.51
N ALA A 13 -4.28 -3.82 -2.45
CA ALA A 13 -3.79 -2.84 -1.49
C ALA A 13 -4.56 -1.52 -1.54
N PHE A 14 -4.80 -1.01 -2.75
CA PHE A 14 -5.58 0.21 -2.96
C PHE A 14 -7.04 0.04 -2.54
N TRP A 15 -7.65 -1.10 -2.86
CA TRP A 15 -9.03 -1.39 -2.48
C TRP A 15 -9.20 -1.55 -0.97
N LEU A 16 -8.22 -2.14 -0.29
CA LEU A 16 -8.17 -2.20 1.17
C LEU A 16 -8.13 -0.81 1.80
N MET A 17 -7.37 0.12 1.22
CA MET A 17 -7.33 1.53 1.60
C MET A 17 -8.68 2.24 1.38
N HIS A 18 -9.36 1.95 0.27
CA HIS A 18 -10.71 2.46 0.00
C HIS A 18 -11.69 1.97 1.06
N HIS A 19 -11.70 0.66 1.32
CA HIS A 19 -12.58 0.05 2.31
C HIS A 19 -12.30 0.57 3.72
N ASP A 20 -11.03 0.84 4.08
CA ASP A 20 -10.67 1.48 5.35
C ASP A 20 -11.27 2.89 5.49
N LYS A 21 -11.30 3.68 4.40
CA LYS A 21 -11.97 4.99 4.38
C LYS A 21 -13.48 4.88 4.57
N GLU A 22 -14.11 3.91 3.92
CA GLU A 22 -15.55 3.67 4.08
C GLU A 22 -15.89 3.22 5.50
N ALA A 23 -15.09 2.32 6.07
CA ALA A 23 -15.23 1.90 7.47
C ALA A 23 -15.06 3.09 8.44
N ALA A 24 -14.11 4.00 8.18
CA ALA A 24 -13.92 5.21 8.96
C ALA A 24 -15.11 6.17 8.87
N LYS A 25 -15.74 6.30 7.69
CA LYS A 25 -16.98 7.08 7.51
C LYS A 25 -18.17 6.42 8.20
N ALA A 26 -18.28 5.11 8.15
CA ALA A 26 -19.38 4.34 8.73
C ALA A 26 -19.25 4.09 10.25
N ARG A 27 -18.24 4.67 10.93
CA ARG A 27 -17.86 4.37 12.33
C ARG A 27 -17.73 2.87 12.63
N LYS A 28 -17.40 2.07 11.60
CA LYS A 28 -17.13 0.64 11.75
C LYS A 28 -15.68 0.41 12.16
N TRP A 29 -15.36 -0.82 12.51
CA TRP A 29 -14.03 -1.22 12.95
C TRP A 29 -12.97 -0.82 11.91
N ARG A 30 -11.97 -0.02 12.33
CA ARG A 30 -10.85 0.38 11.48
C ARG A 30 -9.94 -0.81 11.18
N THR A 31 -9.40 -0.85 9.96
CA THR A 31 -8.43 -1.88 9.58
C THR A 31 -7.13 -1.67 10.35
N PRO A 32 -6.60 -2.71 11.03
CA PRO A 32 -5.35 -2.61 11.75
C PRO A 32 -4.20 -2.32 10.79
N GLU A 33 -3.34 -1.39 11.18
CA GLU A 33 -2.18 -0.94 10.40
C GLU A 33 -1.26 -2.10 9.99
N LYS A 34 -1.24 -3.18 10.79
CA LYS A 34 -0.50 -4.41 10.50
C LYS A 34 -0.87 -5.04 9.16
N ARG A 35 -2.15 -4.99 8.74
CA ARG A 35 -2.55 -5.55 7.43
C ARG A 35 -2.00 -4.71 6.28
N LEU A 36 -2.05 -3.40 6.40
CA LEU A 36 -1.46 -2.50 5.39
C LEU A 36 0.06 -2.72 5.32
N TRP A 37 0.75 -2.85 6.45
CA TRP A 37 2.18 -3.21 6.44
C TRP A 37 2.44 -4.55 5.77
N LEU A 38 1.61 -5.56 6.04
CA LEU A 38 1.74 -6.86 5.38
C LEU A 38 1.64 -6.68 3.86
N PHE A 39 0.58 -6.04 3.37
CA PHE A 39 0.40 -5.75 1.94
C PHE A 39 1.54 -4.93 1.33
N ALA A 40 2.12 -4.00 2.08
CA ALA A 40 3.28 -3.24 1.63
C ALA A 40 4.51 -4.15 1.45
N ILE A 41 4.74 -5.10 2.35
CA ILE A 41 5.89 -6.02 2.31
C ILE A 41 5.77 -7.06 1.19
N ILE A 42 4.57 -7.50 0.84
CA ILE A 42 4.33 -8.47 -0.26
C ILE A 42 4.35 -7.86 -1.67
N GLY A 43 4.61 -6.55 -1.81
CA GLY A 43 4.70 -5.85 -3.10
C GLY A 43 3.55 -4.88 -3.41
N GLY A 44 2.71 -4.57 -2.43
CA GLY A 44 1.57 -3.65 -2.55
C GLY A 44 1.83 -2.24 -2.03
N ALA A 45 3.09 -1.89 -1.76
CA ALA A 45 3.45 -0.62 -1.16
C ALA A 45 2.98 0.57 -2.03
N ALA A 46 3.05 0.43 -3.36
CA ALA A 46 2.65 1.47 -4.30
C ALA A 46 1.13 1.75 -4.26
N GLY A 47 0.31 0.70 -4.20
CA GLY A 47 -1.15 0.79 -4.10
C GLY A 47 -1.61 1.37 -2.77
N ILE A 48 -0.90 1.03 -1.69
CA ILE A 48 -1.11 1.64 -0.37
C ILE A 48 -0.75 3.12 -0.38
N TRP A 49 0.39 3.47 -0.99
CA TRP A 49 0.83 4.86 -1.07
C TRP A 49 -0.14 5.71 -1.90
N ALA A 50 -0.58 5.19 -3.05
CA ALA A 50 -1.61 5.81 -3.88
C ALA A 50 -2.93 5.99 -3.11
N GLY A 51 -3.36 4.96 -2.38
CA GLY A 51 -4.52 5.03 -1.50
C GLY A 51 -4.38 6.12 -0.43
N MET A 52 -3.21 6.22 0.22
CA MET A 52 -2.95 7.23 1.25
C MET A 52 -3.09 8.65 0.70
N ILE A 53 -2.47 8.91 -0.46
CA ILE A 53 -2.50 10.22 -1.10
C ILE A 53 -3.92 10.54 -1.56
N GLN A 54 -4.59 9.61 -2.24
CA GLN A 54 -5.94 9.79 -2.79
C GLN A 54 -6.98 10.04 -1.71
N PHE A 55 -6.90 9.30 -0.60
CA PHE A 55 -7.87 9.38 0.46
C PHE A 55 -7.51 10.40 1.55
N ARG A 56 -6.28 10.94 1.52
CA ARG A 56 -5.67 11.75 2.60
C ARG A 56 -5.96 11.14 3.99
N HIS A 57 -6.04 9.82 4.04
CA HIS A 57 -6.44 9.07 5.23
C HIS A 57 -5.20 8.38 5.79
N LYS A 58 -5.01 8.46 7.11
CA LYS A 58 -3.81 7.97 7.82
C LYS A 58 -2.45 8.60 7.42
N THR A 59 -2.43 9.81 6.86
CA THR A 59 -1.19 10.57 6.63
C THR A 59 -0.53 11.13 7.90
N LYS A 60 -1.20 11.06 9.05
CA LYS A 60 -0.69 11.56 10.35
C LYS A 60 0.17 10.54 11.12
N HIS A 61 0.20 9.27 10.71
CA HIS A 61 1.08 8.29 11.34
C HIS A 61 2.45 8.37 10.66
N THR A 62 3.41 9.01 11.33
CA THR A 62 4.78 9.24 10.83
C THR A 62 5.44 7.95 10.33
N ASN A 63 5.18 6.82 10.99
CA ASN A 63 5.68 5.50 10.59
C ASN A 63 5.16 5.07 9.21
N PHE A 64 3.93 5.42 8.86
CA PHE A 64 3.32 5.12 7.56
C PHE A 64 3.81 6.07 6.48
N GLN A 65 3.96 7.35 6.84
CA GLN A 65 4.37 8.40 5.91
C GLN A 65 5.83 8.24 5.46
N ILE A 66 6.71 7.69 6.30
CA ILE A 66 8.11 7.41 5.96
C ILE A 66 8.30 5.96 5.51
N GLY A 67 7.67 5.02 6.21
CA GLY A 67 7.87 3.58 5.97
C GLY A 67 7.33 3.09 4.63
N VAL A 68 6.17 3.59 4.19
CA VAL A 68 5.59 3.17 2.90
C VAL A 68 6.40 3.67 1.71
N PRO A 69 6.77 4.96 1.56
CA PRO A 69 7.60 5.37 0.43
C PRO A 69 8.98 4.70 0.44
N LEU A 70 9.54 4.36 1.61
CA LEU A 70 10.76 3.56 1.69
C LEU A 70 10.53 2.14 1.12
N LEU A 71 9.43 1.48 1.48
CA LEU A 71 9.06 0.18 0.91
C LEU A 71 8.76 0.26 -0.59
N VAL A 72 8.12 1.34 -1.06
CA VAL A 72 7.91 1.57 -2.50
C VAL A 72 9.25 1.67 -3.22
N LEU A 73 10.24 2.38 -2.68
CA LEU A 73 11.57 2.45 -3.26
C LEU A 73 12.24 1.07 -3.33
N VAL A 74 12.10 0.26 -2.29
CA VAL A 74 12.62 -1.12 -2.27
C VAL A 74 11.93 -1.98 -3.32
N ASP A 75 10.59 -1.96 -3.39
CA ASP A 75 9.82 -2.69 -4.39
C ASP A 75 10.20 -2.27 -5.81
N VAL A 76 10.28 -0.97 -6.07
CA VAL A 76 10.67 -0.43 -7.38
C VAL A 76 12.11 -0.83 -7.73
N PHE A 77 13.04 -0.82 -6.77
CA PHE A 77 14.41 -1.24 -6.99
C PHE A 77 14.51 -2.73 -7.32
N ILE A 78 13.76 -3.58 -6.61
CA ILE A 78 13.67 -5.02 -6.89
C ILE A 78 13.11 -5.24 -8.29
N VAL A 79 12.00 -4.57 -8.64
CA VAL A 79 11.37 -4.68 -9.96
C VAL A 79 12.30 -4.21 -11.07
N ALA A 80 12.98 -3.06 -10.89
CA ALA A 80 13.93 -2.54 -11.86
C ALA A 80 15.11 -3.50 -12.09
N LYS A 81 15.62 -4.13 -11.02
CA LYS A 81 16.65 -5.16 -11.13
C LYS A 81 16.17 -6.37 -11.92
N TYR A 82 14.94 -6.82 -11.70
CA TYR A 82 14.33 -7.93 -12.46
C TYR A 82 13.97 -7.56 -13.91
N LEU A 83 13.83 -6.28 -14.24
CA LEU A 83 13.54 -5.80 -15.59
C LEU A 83 14.82 -5.66 -16.44
N ILE A 84 15.94 -5.31 -15.81
CA ILE A 84 17.23 -5.08 -16.47
C ILE A 84 18.09 -6.36 -16.54
N GLY A 85 17.82 -7.34 -15.67
CA GLY A 85 18.52 -8.62 -15.60
C GLY A 85 17.94 -9.72 -16.48
#